data_AF-A0A4Q6GMR9-F1
#
_entry.id   AF-A0A4Q6GMR9-F1
#
_cell.length_a   1.000
_cell.length_b   1.000
_cell.length_c   1.000
_cell.angle_alpha   90.00
_cell.angle_beta   90.00
_cell.angle_gamma   90.00
#
_symmetry.space_group_name_H-M   'P 1'
#
loop_
_entity.id
_entity.type
_entity.pdbx_description
1 polymer ?
#
loop_
_entity_poly.entity_id
_entity_poly.type
_entity_poly.pdbx_seq_one_letter_code
_entity_poly.pdbx_strand_id
1 'polypeptide(L)'
;MNFISMNVVTLLYLVASVCFIQALKGLSSPSTARLGNTFGMAGMAIAVVTTIALMLKLQAELATGGGMGFTLVLLGVVVGGGIGAVAAKKVEMTKMPELVAAMHSLIGLAAVCIAIAAVSEPWAFNIAERGGAL
;
A
#
# COMPACT_ATOMS: atom_id res chain seq x y z
N MET A 1 -27.26 3.33 -4.69
CA MET A 1 -26.61 3.44 -3.37
C MET A 1 -25.11 3.28 -3.59
N ASN A 2 -24.34 4.37 -3.49
CA ASN A 2 -22.89 4.30 -3.72
C ASN A 2 -22.24 3.82 -2.41
N PHE A 3 -22.02 2.51 -2.27
CA PHE A 3 -21.57 1.88 -1.01
C PHE A 3 -20.17 2.34 -0.56
N ILE A 4 -19.40 2.99 -1.43
CA ILE A 4 -18.07 3.52 -1.13
C ILE A 4 -18.16 5.05 -0.99
N SER A 5 -18.43 5.54 0.22
CA SER A 5 -18.31 6.96 0.57
C SER A 5 -16.92 7.26 1.16
N MET A 6 -16.49 8.52 1.17
CA MET A 6 -15.21 8.90 1.77
C MET A 6 -15.15 8.56 3.28
N ASN A 7 -16.29 8.60 3.97
CA ASN A 7 -16.41 8.19 5.37
C ASN A 7 -16.16 6.68 5.55
N VAL A 8 -16.65 5.85 4.62
CA VAL A 8 -16.40 4.39 4.67
C VAL A 8 -14.92 4.10 4.39
N VAL A 9 -14.31 4.76 3.40
CA VAL A 9 -12.88 4.62 3.08
C VAL A 9 -12.00 4.98 4.26
N THR A 10 -12.26 6.13 4.89
CA THR A 10 -11.51 6.58 6.08
C THR A 10 -11.72 5.66 7.27
N LEU A 11 -12.93 5.16 7.50
CA LEU A 11 -13.21 4.16 8.54
C LEU A 11 -12.45 2.85 8.29
N LEU A 12 -12.41 2.35 7.05
CA LEU A 12 -11.68 1.13 6.72
C LEU A 12 -10.17 1.30 6.90
N TYR A 13 -9.61 2.46 6.55
CA TYR A 13 -8.21 2.76 6.85
C TYR A 13 -7.94 2.86 8.36
N LEU A 14 -8.85 3.43 9.15
CA LEU A 14 -8.76 3.43 10.60
C LEU A 14 -8.75 2.00 11.16
N VAL A 15 -9.63 1.13 10.68
CA VAL A 15 -9.66 -0.29 11.07
C VAL A 15 -8.34 -0.98 10.70
N ALA A 16 -7.81 -0.74 9.50
CA ALA A 16 -6.51 -1.28 9.10
C ALA A 16 -5.38 -0.80 10.02
N SER A 17 -5.36 0.48 10.41
CA SER A 17 -4.40 1.02 11.39
C SER A 17 -4.49 0.33 12.74
N VAL A 18 -5.71 0.08 13.26
CA VAL A 18 -5.90 -0.68 14.51
C VAL A 18 -5.35 -2.10 14.36
N CYS A 19 -5.58 -2.78 13.23
CA CYS A 19 -5.00 -4.09 12.96
C CYS A 19 -3.46 -4.06 12.97
N PHE A 20 -2.82 -3.04 12.41
CA PHE A 20 -1.35 -2.91 12.46
C PHE A 20 -0.82 -2.68 13.88
N ILE A 21 -1.52 -1.91 14.71
CA ILE A 21 -1.16 -1.73 16.13
C ILE A 21 -1.23 -3.08 16.86
N GLN A 22 -2.30 -3.85 16.62
CA GLN A 22 -2.44 -5.19 17.21
C GLN A 22 -1.40 -6.18 16.68
N ALA A 23 -0.95 -6.03 15.43
CA ALA A 23 0.13 -6.83 14.88
C ALA A 23 1.45 -6.59 15.61
N LEU A 24 1.85 -5.33 15.80
CA LEU A 24 3.07 -4.96 16.53
C LEU A 24 3.03 -5.42 17.99
N LYS A 25 1.88 -5.24 18.65
CA LYS A 25 1.66 -5.75 20.01
C LYS A 25 1.78 -7.27 20.08
N GLY A 26 1.17 -7.99 19.14
CA GLY A 26 1.20 -9.45 19.09
C GLY A 26 2.60 -10.01 18.77
N LEU A 27 3.38 -9.34 17.93
CA LEU A 27 4.75 -9.74 17.59
C LEU A 27 5.77 -9.52 18.72
N SER A 28 5.41 -8.74 19.74
CA SER A 28 6.30 -8.43 20.88
C SER A 28 6.43 -9.58 21.89
N SER A 29 5.66 -10.67 21.76
CA SER A 29 5.82 -11.86 22.61
C SER A 29 5.69 -13.17 21.82
N PRO A 30 6.48 -14.21 22.12
CA PRO A 30 6.42 -15.49 21.38
C PRO A 30 5.05 -16.19 21.43
N SER A 31 4.34 -16.08 22.57
CA SER A 31 3.03 -16.72 22.75
C SER A 31 1.95 -16.11 21.84
N THR A 32 2.06 -14.81 21.52
CA THR A 32 1.10 -14.09 20.67
C THR A 32 1.58 -13.86 19.24
N ALA A 33 2.83 -14.22 18.90
CA ALA A 33 3.47 -13.87 17.62
C ALA A 33 2.67 -14.30 16.38
N ARG A 34 2.11 -15.52 16.40
CA ARG A 34 1.27 -16.02 15.28
C ARG A 34 0.01 -15.19 15.10
N LEU A 35 -0.65 -14.83 16.19
CA LEU A 35 -1.85 -13.99 16.16
C LEU A 35 -1.50 -12.56 15.69
N GLY A 36 -0.38 -12.02 16.16
CA GLY A 36 0.15 -10.73 15.68
C GLY A 36 0.35 -10.71 14.17
N ASN A 37 0.96 -11.76 13.61
CA ASN A 37 1.14 -11.87 12.16
C ASN A 37 -0.21 -11.93 11.40
N THR A 38 -1.22 -12.64 11.94
CA THR A 38 -2.55 -12.67 11.31
C THR A 38 -3.24 -11.31 11.31
N PHE A 39 -3.12 -10.51 12.37
CA PHE A 39 -3.60 -9.13 12.39
C PHE A 39 -2.89 -8.26 11.34
N GLY A 40 -1.58 -8.46 11.17
CA GLY A 40 -0.80 -7.77 10.13
C GLY A 40 -1.31 -8.08 8.72
N MET A 41 -1.51 -9.37 8.41
CA MET A 41 -2.06 -9.79 7.12
C MET A 41 -3.48 -9.25 6.88
N ALA A 42 -4.35 -9.29 7.90
CA ALA A 42 -5.71 -8.77 7.81
C ALA A 42 -5.73 -7.25 7.59
N GLY A 43 -4.92 -6.49 8.35
CA GLY A 43 -4.80 -5.04 8.18
C GLY A 43 -4.31 -4.67 6.78
N MET A 44 -3.30 -5.38 6.28
CA MET A 44 -2.77 -5.12 4.94
C MET A 44 -3.77 -5.48 3.84
N ALA A 45 -4.53 -6.56 3.99
CA ALA A 45 -5.62 -6.91 3.07
C ALA A 45 -6.72 -5.84 3.03
N ILE A 46 -7.18 -5.35 4.20
CA ILE A 46 -8.19 -4.30 4.28
C ILE A 46 -7.69 -3.03 3.58
N ALA A 47 -6.46 -2.59 3.85
CA ALA A 47 -5.89 -1.41 3.23
C ALA A 47 -5.82 -1.54 1.70
N VAL A 48 -5.25 -2.64 1.17
CA VAL A 48 -5.12 -2.85 -0.28
C VAL A 48 -6.49 -2.90 -0.96
N VAL A 49 -7.45 -3.66 -0.41
CA VAL A 49 -8.81 -3.76 -0.98
C VAL A 49 -9.51 -2.40 -0.96
N THR A 50 -9.36 -1.63 0.12
CA THR A 50 -9.93 -0.27 0.22
C THR A 50 -9.34 0.66 -0.82
N THR A 51 -8.03 0.64 -1.03
CA THR A 51 -7.36 1.45 -2.06
C THR A 51 -7.81 1.06 -3.47
N ILE A 52 -7.93 -0.24 -3.77
CA ILE A 52 -8.44 -0.72 -5.06
C ILE A 52 -9.88 -0.27 -5.27
N ALA A 53 -10.74 -0.41 -4.26
CA ALA A 53 -12.13 0.00 -4.33
C ALA A 53 -12.27 1.51 -4.54
N LEU A 54 -11.45 2.33 -3.86
CA LEU A 54 -11.36 3.76 -4.08
C LEU A 54 -10.90 4.11 -5.50
N MET A 55 -9.87 3.44 -6.02
CA MET A 55 -9.39 3.64 -7.39
C MET A 55 -10.48 3.33 -8.43
N LEU A 56 -11.20 2.21 -8.29
CA LEU A 56 -12.29 1.84 -9.20
C LEU A 56 -13.41 2.89 -9.18
N LYS A 57 -13.73 3.46 -8.01
CA LYS A 57 -14.71 4.54 -7.89
C LYS A 57 -14.23 5.83 -8.60
N LEU A 58 -12.99 6.26 -8.35
CA LEU A 58 -12.42 7.44 -9.00
C LEU A 58 -12.39 7.30 -10.52
N GLN A 59 -12.05 6.10 -11.02
CA GLN A 59 -12.06 5.81 -12.45
C GLN A 59 -13.46 5.91 -13.07
N ALA A 60 -14.51 5.50 -12.34
CA ALA A 60 -15.89 5.60 -12.82
C ALA A 60 -16.41 7.05 -12.85
N GLU A 61 -15.96 7.89 -11.91
CA GLU A 61 -16.32 9.32 -11.84
C GLU A 61 -15.56 10.15 -12.87
N LEU A 62 -14.30 9.80 -13.14
CA LEU A 62 -13.46 10.45 -14.14
C LEU A 62 -13.75 9.85 -15.52
N ALA A 63 -14.87 10.24 -16.14
CA ALA A 63 -15.34 9.77 -17.46
C ALA A 63 -14.36 9.99 -18.65
N THR A 64 -13.15 10.48 -18.38
CA THR A 64 -12.01 10.50 -19.31
C THR A 64 -11.28 9.17 -19.21
N GLY A 65 -11.42 8.32 -20.24
CA GLY A 65 -10.92 6.95 -20.32
C GLY A 65 -9.68 6.67 -19.47
N GLY A 66 -9.87 5.93 -18.38
CA GLY A 66 -8.79 5.45 -17.53
C GLY A 66 -7.75 4.74 -18.38
N GLY A 67 -6.60 5.38 -18.56
CA GLY A 67 -5.51 4.86 -19.38
C GLY A 67 -4.84 3.62 -18.75
N MET A 68 -3.63 3.31 -19.22
CA MET A 68 -2.83 2.17 -18.74
C MET A 68 -2.50 2.19 -17.23
N GLY A 69 -2.84 3.24 -16.48
CA GLY A 69 -2.50 3.40 -15.05
C GLY A 69 -2.96 2.26 -14.16
N PHE A 70 -4.23 1.82 -14.26
CA PHE A 70 -4.74 0.70 -13.45
C PHE A 70 -4.02 -0.60 -13.78
N THR A 71 -3.81 -0.86 -15.08
CA THR A 71 -3.06 -2.03 -15.56
C THR A 71 -1.62 -2.02 -15.04
N LEU A 72 -0.96 -0.87 -15.04
CA LEU A 72 0.40 -0.70 -14.51
C LEU A 72 0.47 -0.92 -13.00
N VAL A 73 -0.50 -0.41 -12.23
CA VAL A 73 -0.57 -0.65 -10.77
C VAL A 73 -0.78 -2.14 -10.48
N LEU A 74 -1.74 -2.79 -11.16
CA LEU A 74 -1.99 -4.22 -10.99
C LEU A 74 -0.74 -5.05 -11.34
N LEU A 75 -0.10 -4.72 -12.45
CA LEU A 75 1.14 -5.37 -12.88
C LEU A 75 2.26 -5.16 -11.87
N GLY A 76 2.42 -3.94 -11.34
CA GLY A 76 3.40 -3.64 -10.30
C GLY A 76 3.17 -4.44 -9.01
N VAL A 77 1.91 -4.57 -8.56
CA VAL A 77 1.56 -5.38 -7.38
C VAL A 77 1.85 -6.86 -7.61
N VAL A 78 1.45 -7.41 -8.76
CA VAL A 78 1.64 -8.83 -9.07
C VAL A 78 3.13 -9.16 -9.23
N VAL A 79 3.87 -8.35 -9.99
CA VAL A 79 5.30 -8.56 -10.23
C VAL A 79 6.11 -8.33 -8.95
N GLY A 80 5.91 -7.19 -8.28
CA GLY A 80 6.64 -6.85 -7.05
C GLY A 80 6.32 -7.81 -5.91
N GLY A 81 5.03 -8.11 -5.68
CA GLY A 81 4.59 -9.07 -4.67
C GLY A 81 5.06 -10.49 -4.96
N GLY A 82 5.04 -10.90 -6.23
CA GLY A 82 5.55 -12.21 -6.67
C GLY A 82 7.06 -12.36 -6.44
N ILE A 83 7.86 -11.38 -6.86
CA ILE A 83 9.31 -11.39 -6.63
C ILE A 83 9.61 -11.40 -5.13
N GLY A 84 8.94 -10.55 -4.35
CA GLY A 84 9.10 -10.50 -2.90
C GLY A 84 8.76 -11.82 -2.21
N ALA A 85 7.66 -12.46 -2.59
CA ALA A 85 7.24 -13.75 -2.03
C ALA A 85 8.25 -14.87 -2.37
N VAL A 86 8.76 -14.91 -3.60
CA VAL A 86 9.77 -15.89 -4.02
C VAL A 86 11.08 -15.67 -3.27
N ALA A 87 11.54 -14.41 -3.15
CA ALA A 87 12.74 -14.08 -2.40
C ALA A 87 12.61 -14.49 -0.92
N ALA A 88 11.50 -14.13 -0.27
CA ALA A 88 11.25 -14.46 1.14
C ALA A 88 11.22 -15.98 1.40
N LYS A 89 10.79 -16.79 0.42
CA LYS A 89 10.77 -18.25 0.55
C LYS A 89 12.12 -18.92 0.32
N LYS A 90 12.99 -18.32 -0.49
CA LYS A 90 14.26 -18.95 -0.95
C LYS A 90 15.48 -18.55 -0.13
N VAL A 91 15.43 -17.43 0.59
CA VAL A 91 16.59 -16.93 1.36
C VAL A 91 16.82 -17.78 2.60
N GLU A 92 18.09 -18.08 2.89
CA GLU A 92 18.50 -18.81 4.09
C GLU A 92 18.22 -18.00 5.36
N MET A 93 17.87 -18.68 6.46
CA MET A 93 17.59 -18.00 7.74
C MET A 93 18.80 -17.24 8.31
N THR A 94 20.01 -17.58 7.87
CA THR A 94 21.28 -16.89 8.19
C THR A 94 21.39 -15.53 7.50
N LYS A 95 20.66 -15.32 6.40
CA LYS A 95 20.66 -14.12 5.54
C LYS A 95 19.41 -13.26 5.69
N MET A 96 18.64 -13.50 6.76
CA MET A 96 17.45 -12.71 7.07
C MET A 96 17.78 -11.23 7.33
N PRO A 97 18.86 -10.84 8.02
CA PRO A 97 19.21 -9.42 8.19
C PRO A 97 19.40 -8.69 6.86
N GLU A 98 20.10 -9.30 5.90
CA GLU A 98 20.35 -8.72 4.58
C GLU A 98 19.06 -8.60 3.76
N LEU A 99 18.18 -9.60 3.82
CA LEU A 99 16.88 -9.54 3.15
C LEU A 99 16.00 -8.42 3.73
N VAL A 100 15.95 -8.27 5.05
CA VAL A 100 15.18 -7.20 5.71
C VAL A 100 15.72 -5.82 5.32
N ALA A 101 17.04 -5.64 5.28
CA ALA A 101 17.66 -4.39 4.84
C ALA A 101 17.28 -4.06 3.38
N ALA A 102 17.30 -5.05 2.49
CA ALA A 102 16.87 -4.89 1.10
C ALA A 102 15.38 -4.52 0.97
N MET A 103 14.49 -5.12 1.78
CA MET A 103 13.07 -4.76 1.77
C MET A 103 12.83 -3.32 2.25
N HIS A 104 13.57 -2.88 3.28
CA HIS A 104 13.46 -1.52 3.78
C HIS A 104 13.97 -0.47 2.77
N SER A 105 15.06 -0.77 2.05
CA SER A 105 15.57 0.13 1.01
C SER A 105 14.61 0.27 -0.17
N LEU A 106 13.90 -0.80 -0.55
CA LEU A 106 12.86 -0.75 -1.58
C LEU A 106 11.64 0.08 -1.15
N ILE A 107 11.23 0.01 0.12
CA ILE A 107 10.17 0.86 0.67
C ILE A 107 10.60 2.35 0.61
N GLY A 108 11.85 2.64 0.95
CA GLY A 108 12.42 3.99 0.83
C GLY A 108 12.41 4.49 -0.62
N LEU A 109 12.81 3.66 -1.58
CA LEU A 109 12.78 3.99 -3.00
C LEU A 109 11.34 4.28 -3.47
N ALA A 110 10.36 3.48 -3.05
CA ALA A 110 8.95 3.72 -3.37
C ALA A 110 8.46 5.09 -2.85
N ALA A 111 8.85 5.47 -1.63
CA ALA A 111 8.52 6.78 -1.07
C ALA A 111 9.15 7.92 -1.88
N VAL A 112 10.39 7.77 -2.34
CA VAL A 112 11.05 8.75 -3.22
C VAL A 112 10.32 8.86 -4.56
N CYS A 113 9.92 7.75 -5.18
CA CYS A 113 9.14 7.79 -6.43
C CYS A 113 7.79 8.50 -6.25
N ILE A 114 7.09 8.27 -5.13
CA ILE A 114 5.85 8.98 -4.79
C ILE A 114 6.11 10.48 -4.64
N ALA A 115 7.19 10.87 -3.95
CA ALA A 115 7.56 12.29 -3.78
C ALA A 115 7.88 12.96 -5.12
N ILE A 116 8.64 12.30 -6.00
CA ILE A 116 8.93 12.82 -7.35
C ILE A 116 7.64 13.01 -8.16
N ALA A 117 6.71 12.06 -8.10
CA ALA A 117 5.42 12.18 -8.77
C ALA A 117 4.61 13.36 -8.22
N ALA A 118 4.57 13.55 -6.90
CA ALA A 118 3.88 14.66 -6.26
C ALA A 118 4.48 16.04 -6.61
N VAL A 119 5.80 16.15 -6.75
CA VAL A 119 6.48 17.40 -7.15
C VAL A 119 6.31 17.66 -8.65
N SER A 120 6.29 16.61 -9.47
CA SER A 120 6.16 16.75 -10.94
C SER A 120 4.73 17.10 -11.36
N GLU A 121 3.72 16.57 -10.65
CA GLU A 121 2.30 16.80 -10.91
C GLU A 121 1.52 17.18 -9.62
N PRO A 122 1.84 18.31 -8.98
CA PRO A 122 1.29 18.67 -7.66
C PRO A 122 -0.22 18.92 -7.67
N TRP A 123 -0.76 19.35 -8.82
CA TRP A 123 -2.18 19.55 -9.03
C TRP A 123 -2.99 18.25 -8.94
N ALA A 124 -2.41 17.11 -9.30
CA ALA A 124 -3.06 15.81 -9.18
C ALA A 124 -3.29 15.40 -7.72
N PHE A 125 -2.50 15.97 -6.80
CA PHE A 125 -2.58 15.73 -5.36
C PHE A 125 -3.29 16.86 -4.59
N ASN A 126 -3.88 17.84 -5.28
CA ASN A 126 -4.46 19.07 -4.69
C ASN A 126 -3.45 19.88 -3.85
N ILE A 127 -2.16 19.86 -4.23
CA ILE A 127 -1.11 20.63 -3.52
C ILE A 127 -1.01 22.06 -4.09
N ALA A 128 -1.10 22.22 -5.41
CA ALA A 128 -1.03 23.50 -6.11
C ALA A 128 -1.97 23.53 -7.33
N GLU A 129 -2.30 24.73 -7.83
CA GLU A 129 -3.08 24.86 -9.06
C GLU A 129 -2.30 24.37 -10.29
N ARG A 130 -3.00 23.91 -11.33
CA ARG A 130 -2.37 23.37 -12.54
C ARG A 130 -1.61 24.49 -13.28
N GLY A 131 -0.28 24.41 -13.27
CA GLY A 131 0.60 25.43 -13.84
C GLY A 131 1.00 26.55 -12.86
N GLY A 132 0.55 26.48 -11.60
CA GLY A 132 1.03 27.35 -10.53
C GLY A 132 2.47 27.01 -10.11
N ALA A 133 3.21 27.99 -9.61
CA ALA A 133 4.50 27.75 -8.99
C ALA A 133 4.33 26.93 -7.70
N LEU A 134 5.27 26.01 -7.46
CA LEU A 134 5.44 25.31 -6.18
C LEU A 134 6.16 26.22 -5.18
#